data_AF-A0ABD3H0D5-F1
#
_entry.id   AF-A0ABD3H0D5-F1
#
_cell.length_a   1.000
_cell.length_b   1.000
_cell.length_c   1.000
_cell.angle_alpha   90.00
_cell.angle_beta   90.00
_cell.angle_gamma   90.00
#
_symmetry.space_group_name_H-M   'P 1'
#
loop_
_entity.id
_entity.type
_entity.pdbx_description
1 polymer ?
#
loop_
_entity_poly.entity_id
_entity_poly.type
_entity_poly.pdbx_seq_one_letter_code
_entity_poly.pdbx_strand_id
1 'polypeptide(L)'
;MLNQPRLLHDAEALTKVKRVLRDVRTDRERTRKEEGNLEEEVEWRRQKLAEEYSEADAEALDRAEKRVKERALQEAREWRTRSRVKWLSEDDAPSKYFFSKLRAKWSRESIEVLEGPDGEELTEREDILGEIHEFYQTLYTAEEESVDRGRTREEVLQLIQKRLTEEESRNMSRTPGKEEIEEIVFKMAANKSPGAKVNLSKSLVMPLGKSEVPPWAYDIV
;
A
#
# COMPACT_ATOMS: atom_id res chain seq x y z
N MET A 1 -14.38 59.14 -71.17
CA MET A 1 -13.34 59.57 -70.21
C MET A 1 -13.09 58.41 -69.26
N LEU A 2 -11.83 58.06 -69.07
CA LEU A 2 -11.36 56.73 -68.67
C LEU A 2 -11.56 56.43 -67.18
N ASN A 3 -12.07 55.23 -66.90
CA ASN A 3 -12.33 54.68 -65.58
C ASN A 3 -11.01 54.21 -64.93
N GLN A 4 -10.42 55.05 -64.07
CA GLN A 4 -9.17 54.78 -63.30
C GLN A 4 -9.27 54.67 -61.75
N PRO A 5 -10.36 54.26 -61.06
CA PRO A 5 -10.31 54.09 -59.61
C PRO A 5 -9.73 52.74 -59.13
N ARG A 6 -9.74 51.68 -59.94
CA ARG A 6 -9.37 50.32 -59.49
C ARG A 6 -7.85 50.09 -59.29
N LEU A 7 -7.00 50.69 -60.11
CA LEU A 7 -5.55 50.43 -60.09
C LEU A 7 -4.81 51.07 -58.89
N LEU A 8 -5.30 52.19 -58.37
CA LEU A 8 -4.73 52.86 -57.19
C LEU A 8 -5.03 52.09 -55.89
N HIS A 9 -6.24 51.53 -55.79
CA HIS A 9 -6.68 50.75 -54.63
C HIS A 9 -5.88 49.43 -54.48
N ASP A 10 -5.47 48.83 -55.61
CA ASP A 10 -4.61 47.64 -55.64
C ASP A 10 -3.15 47.94 -55.26
N ALA A 11 -2.62 49.12 -55.62
CA ALA A 11 -1.28 49.55 -55.24
C ALA A 11 -1.16 49.80 -53.73
N GLU A 12 -2.15 50.47 -53.13
CA GLU A 12 -2.21 50.67 -51.68
C GLU A 12 -2.32 49.33 -50.93
N ALA A 13 -3.16 48.41 -51.41
CA ALA A 13 -3.29 47.06 -50.86
C ALA A 13 -1.95 46.29 -50.88
N LEU A 14 -1.21 46.36 -52.00
CA LEU A 14 0.11 45.72 -52.14
C LEU A 14 1.17 46.31 -51.19
N THR A 15 1.15 47.62 -50.95
CA THR A 15 2.08 48.24 -49.98
C THR A 15 1.78 47.81 -48.54
N LYS A 16 0.49 47.65 -48.20
CA LYS A 16 0.05 47.15 -46.89
C LYS A 16 0.47 45.70 -46.68
N VAL A 17 0.30 44.84 -47.68
CA VAL A 17 0.75 43.43 -47.64
C VAL A 17 2.27 43.34 -47.51
N LYS A 18 3.04 44.13 -48.28
CA LYS A 18 4.52 44.15 -48.17
C LYS A 18 5.01 44.60 -46.80
N ARG A 19 4.30 45.53 -46.15
CA ARG A 19 4.60 45.98 -44.77
C ARG A 19 4.37 44.85 -43.78
N VAL A 20 3.19 44.22 -43.81
CA VAL A 20 2.86 43.08 -42.94
C VAL A 20 3.85 41.93 -43.11
N LEU A 21 4.22 41.58 -44.34
CA LEU A 21 5.22 40.53 -44.60
C LEU A 21 6.61 40.87 -44.05
N ARG A 22 7.00 42.15 -44.09
CA ARG A 22 8.26 42.61 -43.49
C ARG A 22 8.20 42.50 -41.97
N ASP A 23 7.11 42.95 -41.37
CA ASP A 23 6.92 42.93 -39.91
C ASP A 23 6.93 41.48 -39.40
N VAL A 24 6.22 40.57 -40.06
CA VAL A 24 6.22 39.12 -39.76
C VAL A 24 7.60 38.50 -39.90
N ARG A 25 8.39 38.92 -40.90
CA ARG A 25 9.77 38.44 -41.08
C ARG A 25 10.67 38.92 -39.94
N THR A 26 10.59 40.20 -39.58
CA THR A 26 11.40 40.76 -38.49
C THR A 26 11.00 40.20 -37.13
N ASP A 27 9.72 39.92 -36.92
CA ASP A 27 9.20 39.30 -35.71
C ASP A 27 9.73 37.86 -35.57
N ARG A 28 9.69 37.08 -36.66
CA ARG A 28 10.25 35.72 -36.69
C ARG A 28 11.78 35.67 -36.49
N GLU A 29 12.50 36.67 -36.97
CA GLU A 29 13.94 36.80 -36.73
C GLU A 29 14.23 37.16 -35.26
N ARG A 30 13.34 37.92 -34.62
CA ARG A 30 13.42 38.26 -33.20
C ARG A 30 13.13 37.05 -32.31
N THR A 31 12.03 36.33 -32.57
CA THR A 31 11.67 35.12 -31.81
C THR A 31 12.77 34.07 -31.90
N ARG A 32 13.37 33.87 -33.08
CA ARG A 32 14.47 32.92 -33.26
C ARG A 32 15.72 33.27 -32.45
N LYS A 33 16.02 34.57 -32.29
CA LYS A 33 17.13 35.03 -31.44
C LYS A 33 16.82 34.85 -29.96
N GLU A 34 15.59 35.12 -29.56
CA GLU A 34 15.13 34.92 -28.19
C GLU A 34 15.14 33.42 -27.83
N GLU A 35 14.68 32.55 -28.72
CA GLU A 35 14.77 31.10 -28.59
C GLU A 35 16.23 30.63 -28.47
N GLY A 36 17.12 31.11 -29.33
CA GLY A 36 18.55 30.77 -29.26
C GLY A 36 19.20 31.20 -27.93
N ASN A 37 18.89 32.40 -27.44
CA ASN A 37 19.38 32.86 -26.14
C ASN A 37 18.84 32.02 -24.97
N LEU A 38 17.57 31.60 -25.04
CA LEU A 38 16.96 30.72 -24.04
C LEU A 38 17.59 29.32 -24.06
N GLU A 39 17.89 28.78 -25.25
CA GLU A 39 18.59 27.50 -25.41
C GLU A 39 20.00 27.55 -24.81
N GLU A 40 20.78 28.60 -25.11
CA GLU A 40 22.11 28.80 -24.52
C GLU A 40 22.04 28.91 -22.99
N GLU A 41 21.04 29.58 -22.44
CA GLU A 41 20.88 29.71 -20.99
C GLU A 41 20.41 28.42 -20.31
N VAL A 42 19.61 27.58 -20.98
CA VAL A 42 19.28 26.23 -20.49
C VAL A 42 20.51 25.34 -20.48
N GLU A 43 21.33 25.38 -21.53
CA GLU A 43 22.57 24.61 -21.64
C GLU A 43 23.56 25.03 -20.54
N TRP A 44 23.71 26.34 -20.31
CA TRP A 44 24.52 26.89 -19.23
C TRP A 44 24.05 26.40 -17.86
N ARG A 45 22.74 26.44 -17.57
CA ARG A 45 22.19 25.93 -16.30
C ARG A 45 22.40 24.43 -16.13
N ARG A 46 22.30 23.65 -17.21
CA ARG A 46 22.56 22.19 -17.19
C ARG A 46 24.03 21.87 -16.91
N GLN A 47 24.96 22.57 -17.56
CA GLN A 47 26.38 22.42 -17.27
C GLN A 47 26.70 22.79 -15.83
N LYS A 48 26.15 23.91 -15.35
CA LYS A 48 26.33 24.34 -13.97
C LYS A 48 25.78 23.32 -12.98
N LEU A 49 24.62 22.74 -13.26
CA LEU A 49 24.00 21.69 -12.45
C LEU A 49 24.84 20.41 -12.46
N ALA A 50 25.42 20.03 -13.60
CA ALA A 50 26.32 18.89 -13.72
C ALA A 50 27.67 19.09 -13.00
N GLU A 51 28.15 20.33 -12.91
CA GLU A 51 29.33 20.70 -12.11
C GLU A 51 29.02 20.76 -10.60
N GLU A 52 27.78 21.10 -10.24
CA GLU A 52 27.31 21.23 -8.85
C GLU A 52 26.95 19.88 -8.22
N TYR A 53 26.56 18.88 -9.04
CA TYR A 53 26.39 17.49 -8.58
C TYR A 53 27.74 16.78 -8.46
N SER A 54 28.16 16.52 -7.24
CA SER A 54 29.33 15.71 -6.94
C SER A 54 29.09 14.23 -7.28
N GLU A 55 30.16 13.46 -7.54
CA GLU A 55 30.12 11.99 -7.61
C GLU A 55 29.46 11.40 -6.34
N ALA A 56 29.64 12.05 -5.19
CA ALA A 56 28.99 11.71 -3.94
C ALA A 56 27.45 11.90 -3.96
N ASP A 57 26.94 12.87 -4.72
CA ASP A 57 25.50 13.11 -4.89
C ASP A 57 24.87 12.11 -5.86
N ALA A 58 25.61 11.73 -6.91
CA ALA A 58 25.21 10.65 -7.81
C ALA A 58 25.11 9.31 -7.07
N GLU A 59 26.08 9.00 -6.20
CA GLU A 59 25.99 7.83 -5.32
C GLU A 59 24.85 7.93 -4.30
N ALA A 60 24.58 9.12 -3.74
CA ALA A 60 23.48 9.33 -2.82
C ALA A 60 22.12 9.09 -3.52
N LEU A 61 21.99 9.53 -4.77
CA LEU A 61 20.82 9.29 -5.60
C LEU A 61 20.64 7.80 -5.90
N ASP A 62 21.68 7.08 -6.33
CA ASP A 62 21.62 5.63 -6.56
C ASP A 62 21.24 4.85 -5.29
N ARG A 63 21.80 5.24 -4.14
CA ARG A 63 21.41 4.68 -2.83
C ARG A 63 19.94 4.95 -2.51
N ALA A 64 19.45 6.16 -2.78
CA ALA A 64 18.04 6.50 -2.57
C ALA A 64 17.12 5.69 -3.49
N GLU A 65 17.45 5.56 -4.77
CA GLU A 65 16.70 4.76 -5.74
C GLU A 65 16.63 3.28 -5.34
N LYS A 66 17.75 2.70 -4.90
CA LYS A 66 17.78 1.32 -4.39
C LYS A 66 16.86 1.14 -3.19
N ARG A 67 16.88 2.08 -2.24
CA ARG A 67 15.98 2.05 -1.07
C ARG A 67 14.50 2.14 -1.46
N VAL A 68 14.16 2.96 -2.45
CA VAL A 68 12.78 3.05 -2.96
C VAL A 68 12.36 1.73 -3.61
N LYS A 69 13.21 1.12 -4.44
CA LYS A 69 12.94 -0.18 -5.06
C LYS A 69 12.76 -1.29 -4.00
N GLU A 70 13.62 -1.32 -3.00
CA GLU A 70 13.55 -2.29 -1.90
C GLU A 70 12.25 -2.14 -1.09
N ARG A 71 11.86 -0.90 -0.77
CA ARG A 71 10.56 -0.61 -0.13
C ARG A 71 9.39 -1.09 -0.96
N ALA A 72 9.38 -0.82 -2.27
CA ALA A 72 8.30 -1.27 -3.16
C ALA A 72 8.21 -2.81 -3.23
N LEU A 73 9.35 -3.50 -3.24
CA LEU A 73 9.40 -4.97 -3.19
C LEU A 73 8.88 -5.51 -1.85
N GLN A 74 9.22 -4.87 -0.75
CA GLN A 74 8.69 -5.23 0.58
C GLN A 74 7.17 -5.08 0.63
N GLU A 75 6.63 -3.96 0.16
CA GLU A 75 5.19 -3.73 0.09
C GLU A 75 4.48 -4.77 -0.80
N ALA A 76 5.05 -5.10 -1.96
CA ALA A 76 4.52 -6.12 -2.85
C ALA A 76 4.39 -7.49 -2.16
N ARG A 77 5.40 -7.88 -1.36
CA ARG A 77 5.39 -9.12 -0.56
C ARG A 77 4.30 -9.09 0.51
N GLU A 78 4.10 -7.95 1.17
CA GLU A 78 3.03 -7.78 2.15
C GLU A 78 1.65 -7.92 1.50
N TRP A 79 1.42 -7.28 0.36
CA TRP A 79 0.16 -7.36 -0.38
C TRP A 79 -0.14 -8.78 -0.88
N ARG A 80 0.88 -9.53 -1.31
CA ARG A 80 0.74 -10.96 -1.66
C ARG A 80 0.30 -11.78 -0.45
N THR A 81 0.94 -11.57 0.70
CA THR A 81 0.62 -12.27 1.94
C THR A 81 -0.83 -11.99 2.40
N ARG A 82 -1.25 -10.72 2.36
CA ARG A 82 -2.61 -10.30 2.75
C ARG A 82 -3.69 -10.85 1.81
N SER A 83 -3.41 -10.86 0.50
CA SER A 83 -4.37 -11.29 -0.53
C SER A 83 -4.53 -12.81 -0.66
N ARG A 84 -3.58 -13.60 -0.15
CA ARG A 84 -3.56 -15.09 -0.21
C ARG A 84 -3.66 -15.67 -1.63
N VAL A 85 -3.16 -14.95 -2.64
CA VAL A 85 -3.14 -15.41 -4.04
C VAL A 85 -2.02 -16.44 -4.24
N LYS A 86 -2.35 -17.65 -4.71
CA LYS A 86 -1.42 -18.80 -4.79
C LYS A 86 -0.49 -18.83 -6.01
N TRP A 87 -0.85 -18.17 -7.12
CA TRP A 87 -0.25 -18.40 -8.45
C TRP A 87 0.67 -17.27 -8.92
N LEU A 88 1.46 -16.68 -8.03
CA LEU A 88 2.30 -15.52 -8.38
C LEU A 88 3.80 -15.83 -8.29
N SER A 89 4.52 -15.53 -9.37
CA SER A 89 5.99 -15.48 -9.39
C SER A 89 6.48 -14.29 -8.55
N GLU A 90 7.66 -14.40 -7.92
CA GLU A 90 8.23 -13.38 -7.00
C GLU A 90 8.35 -11.97 -7.61
N ASP A 91 8.37 -11.87 -8.94
CA ASP A 91 8.64 -10.62 -9.66
C ASP A 91 7.40 -9.81 -10.07
N ASP A 92 6.18 -10.28 -9.81
CA ASP A 92 4.96 -9.56 -10.16
C ASP A 92 4.58 -8.50 -9.12
N ALA A 93 4.41 -7.26 -9.58
CA ALA A 93 3.89 -6.15 -8.80
C ALA A 93 2.41 -6.37 -8.42
N PRO A 94 1.95 -5.84 -7.26
CA PRO A 94 0.53 -5.90 -6.88
C PRO A 94 -0.33 -5.11 -7.87
N SER A 95 -1.00 -5.84 -8.77
CA SER A 95 -1.96 -5.34 -9.74
C SER A 95 -3.33 -4.97 -9.14
N LYS A 96 -4.18 -4.33 -9.95
CA LYS A 96 -5.59 -4.03 -9.63
C LYS A 96 -6.38 -5.27 -9.16
N TYR A 97 -6.00 -6.47 -9.64
CA TYR A 97 -6.63 -7.73 -9.24
C TYR A 97 -6.43 -8.04 -7.74
N PHE A 98 -5.25 -7.77 -7.18
CA PHE A 98 -4.94 -8.03 -5.76
C PHE A 98 -5.80 -7.17 -4.85
N PHE A 99 -5.86 -5.88 -5.15
CA PHE A 99 -6.68 -4.93 -4.40
C PHE A 99 -8.16 -5.25 -4.53
N SER A 100 -8.62 -5.72 -5.70
CA SER A 100 -9.99 -6.20 -5.87
C SER A 100 -10.30 -7.42 -4.99
N LYS A 101 -9.41 -8.43 -4.97
CA LYS A 101 -9.56 -9.61 -4.10
C LYS A 101 -9.53 -9.25 -2.62
N LEU A 102 -8.66 -8.32 -2.22
CA LEU A 102 -8.60 -7.81 -0.85
C LEU A 102 -9.88 -7.10 -0.45
N ARG A 103 -10.41 -6.20 -1.30
CA ARG A 103 -11.68 -5.52 -1.04
C ARG A 103 -12.85 -6.50 -0.90
N ALA A 104 -12.95 -7.46 -1.82
CA ALA A 104 -14.00 -8.49 -1.74
C ALA A 104 -13.87 -9.36 -0.48
N LYS A 105 -12.64 -9.59 0.00
CA LYS A 105 -12.40 -10.29 1.27
C LYS A 105 -12.81 -9.41 2.46
N TRP A 106 -12.36 -8.16 2.50
CA TRP A 106 -12.67 -7.23 3.58
C TRP A 106 -14.17 -6.96 3.70
N SER A 107 -14.88 -6.76 2.59
CA SER A 107 -16.34 -6.61 2.59
C SER A 107 -17.08 -7.85 3.10
N ARG A 108 -16.51 -9.06 2.93
CA ARG A 108 -17.10 -10.29 3.47
C ARG A 108 -16.74 -10.56 4.93
N GLU A 109 -15.63 -10.00 5.40
CA GLU A 109 -15.12 -10.18 6.77
C GLU A 109 -15.47 -8.99 7.68
N SER A 110 -15.99 -7.89 7.13
CA SER A 110 -16.46 -6.75 7.90
C SER A 110 -17.77 -7.08 8.60
N ILE A 111 -17.82 -6.73 9.89
CA ILE A 111 -19.05 -6.73 10.68
C ILE A 111 -19.72 -5.38 10.39
N GLU A 112 -20.81 -5.41 9.63
CA GLU A 112 -21.59 -4.22 9.26
C GLU A 112 -22.68 -3.90 10.28
N VAL A 113 -23.19 -4.93 10.96
CA VAL A 113 -24.19 -4.81 12.02
C VAL A 113 -23.81 -5.74 13.15
N LEU A 114 -23.86 -5.25 14.39
CA LEU A 114 -23.68 -6.03 15.59
C LEU A 114 -24.89 -5.84 16.50
N GLU A 115 -25.46 -6.92 17.02
CA GLU A 115 -26.51 -6.84 18.04
C GLU A 115 -25.84 -6.71 19.42
N GLY A 116 -26.14 -5.62 20.11
CA GLY A 116 -25.64 -5.33 21.45
C GLY A 116 -26.40 -6.09 22.55
N PRO A 117 -25.97 -5.95 23.82
CA PRO A 117 -26.49 -6.72 24.94
C PRO A 117 -27.98 -6.52 25.26
N ASP A 118 -28.56 -5.37 24.91
CA ASP A 118 -29.98 -5.05 25.13
C ASP A 118 -30.84 -5.26 23.86
N GLY A 119 -30.28 -5.90 22.83
CA GLY A 119 -30.95 -6.15 21.54
C GLY A 119 -30.93 -4.96 20.59
N GLU A 120 -30.09 -3.97 20.83
CA GLU A 120 -29.86 -2.83 19.97
C GLU A 120 -28.97 -3.18 18.76
N GLU A 121 -29.32 -2.69 17.57
CA GLU A 121 -28.47 -2.87 16.38
C GLU A 121 -27.44 -1.74 16.30
N LEU A 122 -26.16 -2.09 16.44
CA LEU A 122 -25.02 -1.20 16.23
C LEU A 122 -24.57 -1.28 14.77
N THR A 123 -24.64 -0.16 14.07
CA THR A 123 -24.20 -0.03 12.66
C THR A 123 -22.99 0.88 12.49
N GLU A 124 -22.73 1.74 13.49
CA GLU A 124 -21.60 2.67 13.47
C GLU A 124 -20.30 1.96 13.87
N ARG A 125 -19.22 2.27 13.16
CA ARG A 125 -17.96 1.55 13.30
C ARG A 125 -17.33 1.73 14.68
N GLU A 126 -17.36 2.95 15.22
CA GLU A 126 -16.84 3.22 16.56
C GLU A 126 -17.59 2.41 17.63
N ASP A 127 -18.91 2.32 17.52
CA ASP A 127 -19.77 1.61 18.48
C ASP A 127 -19.54 0.10 18.42
N ILE A 128 -19.47 -0.48 17.22
CA ILE A 128 -19.15 -1.90 17.02
C ILE A 128 -17.77 -2.24 17.64
N LEU A 129 -16.76 -1.38 17.43
CA LEU A 129 -15.43 -1.60 18.00
C LEU A 129 -15.42 -1.47 19.52
N GLY A 130 -16.18 -0.52 20.07
CA GLY A 130 -16.37 -0.34 21.51
C GLY A 130 -16.99 -1.58 22.14
N GLU A 131 -18.10 -2.07 21.59
CA GLU A 131 -18.81 -3.24 22.07
C GLU A 131 -17.94 -4.51 21.99
N ILE A 132 -17.26 -4.75 20.86
CA ILE A 132 -16.34 -5.88 20.73
C ILE A 132 -15.22 -5.81 21.79
N HIS A 133 -14.68 -4.61 22.03
CA HIS A 133 -13.64 -4.43 23.04
C HIS A 133 -14.16 -4.73 24.44
N GLU A 134 -15.30 -4.17 24.82
CA GLU A 134 -15.93 -4.37 26.13
C GLU A 134 -16.33 -5.84 26.36
N PHE A 135 -16.93 -6.47 25.35
CA PHE A 135 -17.28 -7.89 25.38
C PHE A 135 -16.06 -8.78 25.63
N TYR A 136 -15.00 -8.65 24.83
CA TYR A 136 -13.81 -9.49 25.00
C TYR A 136 -13.01 -9.14 26.25
N GLN A 137 -12.98 -7.87 26.64
CA GLN A 137 -12.40 -7.48 27.92
C GLN A 137 -13.11 -8.21 29.05
N THR A 138 -14.44 -8.11 29.12
CA THR A 138 -15.27 -8.80 30.11
C THR A 138 -15.08 -10.31 30.06
N LEU A 139 -15.10 -10.92 28.87
CA LEU A 139 -14.93 -12.36 28.68
C LEU A 139 -13.59 -12.88 29.23
N TYR A 140 -12.51 -12.11 29.06
CA TYR A 140 -11.17 -12.50 29.51
C TYR A 140 -10.81 -12.00 30.91
N THR A 141 -11.60 -11.08 31.50
CA THR A 141 -11.46 -10.63 32.90
C THR A 141 -12.47 -11.26 33.85
N ALA A 142 -13.52 -11.89 33.33
CA ALA A 142 -14.46 -12.65 34.14
C ALA A 142 -13.69 -13.77 34.86
N GLU A 143 -13.47 -13.60 36.16
CA GLU A 143 -12.97 -14.67 37.01
C GLU A 143 -13.98 -15.84 36.99
N GLU A 144 -13.46 -17.03 37.28
CA GLU A 144 -14.09 -18.37 37.31
C GLU A 144 -15.38 -18.46 38.16
N GLU A 145 -15.87 -17.34 38.69
CA GLU A 145 -16.96 -17.20 39.64
C GLU A 145 -18.36 -17.26 39.00
N SER A 146 -18.48 -17.03 37.68
CA SER A 146 -19.78 -17.06 36.97
C SER A 146 -20.09 -18.37 36.22
N VAL A 147 -19.24 -19.39 36.34
CA VAL A 147 -19.64 -20.73 35.86
C VAL A 147 -20.63 -21.30 36.86
N ASP A 148 -21.90 -21.33 36.47
CA ASP A 148 -22.98 -22.05 37.13
C ASP A 148 -22.47 -23.44 37.58
N ARG A 149 -22.23 -23.58 38.90
CA ARG A 149 -21.63 -24.76 39.53
C ARG A 149 -22.65 -25.90 39.65
N GLY A 150 -23.37 -26.20 38.58
CA GLY A 150 -24.15 -27.44 38.48
C GLY A 150 -23.24 -28.67 38.40
N ARG A 151 -22.00 -28.50 37.88
CA ARG A 151 -20.98 -29.55 37.81
C ARG A 151 -19.58 -28.97 38.03
N THR A 152 -18.79 -29.61 38.88
CA THR A 152 -17.36 -29.30 39.01
C THR A 152 -16.60 -29.65 37.71
N ARG A 153 -15.46 -29.01 37.46
CA ARG A 153 -14.56 -29.34 36.33
C ARG A 153 -14.25 -30.83 36.31
N GLU A 154 -14.08 -31.43 37.47
CA GLU A 154 -13.79 -32.83 37.69
C GLU A 154 -14.94 -33.74 37.22
N GLU A 155 -16.21 -33.34 37.43
CA GLU A 155 -17.37 -34.08 36.92
C GLU A 155 -17.47 -34.04 35.39
N VAL A 156 -17.14 -32.90 34.77
CA VAL A 156 -17.12 -32.79 33.30
C VAL A 156 -16.01 -33.66 32.70
N LEU A 157 -14.83 -33.68 33.33
CA LEU A 157 -13.71 -34.51 32.89
C LEU A 157 -14.02 -36.02 33.02
N GLN A 158 -14.86 -36.42 33.97
CA GLN A 158 -15.31 -37.82 34.11
C GLN A 158 -16.25 -38.28 32.98
N LEU A 159 -16.95 -37.34 32.31
CA LEU A 159 -17.80 -37.66 31.15
C LEU A 159 -16.99 -37.83 29.86
N ILE A 160 -15.73 -37.38 29.83
CA ILE A 160 -14.86 -37.47 28.65
C ILE A 160 -14.19 -38.85 28.64
N GLN A 161 -14.47 -39.62 27.60
CA GLN A 161 -13.81 -40.92 27.40
C GLN A 161 -12.33 -40.71 27.08
N LYS A 162 -11.43 -41.36 27.84
CA LYS A 162 -9.99 -41.32 27.61
C LYS A 162 -9.67 -42.07 26.30
N ARG A 163 -9.36 -41.33 25.25
CA ARG A 163 -9.07 -41.85 23.89
C ARG A 163 -7.57 -42.04 23.61
N LEU A 164 -6.73 -41.52 24.49
CA LEU A 164 -5.27 -41.54 24.36
C LEU A 164 -4.67 -42.54 25.33
N THR A 165 -3.75 -43.35 24.82
CA THR A 165 -2.87 -44.14 25.67
C THR A 165 -1.95 -43.23 26.48
N GLU A 166 -1.42 -43.75 27.59
CA GLU A 166 -0.48 -42.96 28.39
C GLU A 166 0.81 -42.63 27.64
N GLU A 167 1.23 -43.52 26.74
CA GLU A 167 2.39 -43.31 25.88
C GLU A 167 2.17 -42.17 24.88
N GLU A 168 1.02 -42.14 24.20
CA GLU A 168 0.66 -41.03 23.31
C GLU A 168 0.54 -39.71 24.07
N SER A 169 -0.07 -39.73 25.26
CA SER A 169 -0.18 -38.53 26.11
C SER A 169 1.19 -37.99 26.53
N ARG A 170 2.11 -38.87 26.96
CA ARG A 170 3.49 -38.49 27.27
C ARG A 170 4.22 -37.96 26.03
N ASN A 171 4.03 -38.60 24.89
CA ASN A 171 4.65 -38.22 23.64
C ASN A 171 4.16 -36.84 23.13
N MET A 172 2.90 -36.48 23.37
CA MET A 172 2.36 -35.15 23.03
C MET A 172 2.72 -34.07 24.06
N SER A 173 2.99 -34.47 25.31
CA SER A 173 3.37 -33.54 26.39
C SER A 173 4.88 -33.26 26.43
N ARG A 174 5.69 -33.97 25.64
CA ARG A 174 7.15 -33.77 25.61
C ARG A 174 7.51 -32.53 24.79
N THR A 175 8.64 -31.91 25.12
CA THR A 175 9.23 -30.86 24.28
C THR A 175 9.64 -31.46 22.92
N PRO A 176 9.28 -30.85 21.78
CA PRO A 176 9.66 -31.36 20.46
C PRO A 176 11.18 -31.38 20.29
N GLY A 177 11.67 -32.41 19.59
CA GLY A 177 13.09 -32.58 19.28
C GLY A 177 13.57 -31.62 18.19
N LYS A 178 14.89 -31.46 18.06
CA LYS A 178 15.48 -30.60 17.02
C LYS A 178 15.14 -31.12 15.62
N GLU A 179 15.19 -32.43 15.44
CA GLU A 179 14.92 -33.13 14.17
C GLU A 179 13.47 -32.93 13.74
N GLU A 180 12.53 -32.99 14.69
CA GLU A 180 11.09 -32.75 14.47
C GLU A 180 10.83 -31.30 14.04
N ILE A 181 11.53 -30.34 14.66
CA ILE A 181 11.43 -28.92 14.29
C ILE A 181 11.97 -28.69 12.88
N GLU A 182 13.14 -29.24 12.56
CA GLU A 182 13.74 -29.10 11.22
C GLU A 182 12.83 -29.70 10.14
N GLU A 183 12.34 -30.92 10.36
CA GLU A 183 11.43 -31.58 9.43
C GLU A 183 10.16 -30.75 9.17
N ILE A 184 9.56 -30.17 10.21
CA ILE A 184 8.39 -29.31 10.08
C ILE A 184 8.76 -28.06 9.28
N VAL A 185 9.82 -27.35 9.65
CA VAL A 185 10.24 -26.11 8.96
C VAL A 185 10.48 -26.33 7.47
N PHE A 186 11.10 -27.45 7.08
CA PHE A 186 11.32 -27.78 5.67
C PHE A 186 10.06 -28.27 4.93
N LYS A 187 9.09 -28.87 5.64
CA LYS A 187 7.78 -29.25 5.07
C LYS A 187 6.81 -28.08 4.93
N MET A 188 7.07 -26.96 5.60
CA MET A 188 6.23 -25.77 5.51
C MET A 188 6.35 -25.09 4.16
N ALA A 189 5.21 -24.68 3.58
CA ALA A 189 5.21 -23.95 2.32
C ALA A 189 5.87 -22.56 2.51
N ALA A 190 6.72 -22.15 1.57
CA ALA A 190 7.57 -20.95 1.63
C ALA A 190 6.86 -19.62 1.98
N ASN A 191 5.53 -19.55 1.84
CA ASN A 191 4.72 -18.36 2.14
C ASN A 191 3.61 -18.63 3.17
N LYS A 192 3.77 -19.64 4.02
CA LYS A 192 2.85 -19.92 5.12
C LYS A 192 3.60 -19.80 6.45
N SER A 193 3.13 -18.87 7.27
CA SER A 193 3.53 -18.85 8.68
C SER A 193 2.92 -20.07 9.38
N PRO A 194 3.62 -20.72 10.32
CA PRO A 194 2.93 -21.48 11.36
C PRO A 194 2.04 -20.47 12.07
N GLY A 195 0.81 -20.86 12.41
CA GLY A 195 -0.26 -19.95 12.82
C GLY A 195 0.22 -18.80 13.73
N ALA A 196 -0.36 -17.61 13.51
CA ALA A 196 -0.02 -16.37 14.22
C ALA A 196 0.14 -16.61 15.74
N LYS A 197 1.22 -16.00 16.30
CA LYS A 197 1.69 -16.00 17.70
C LYS A 197 2.99 -16.80 17.94
N VAL A 198 4.04 -16.48 17.21
CA VAL A 198 5.41 -16.51 17.79
C VAL A 198 5.72 -15.08 18.21
N ASN A 199 5.79 -14.84 19.52
CA ASN A 199 6.27 -13.59 20.09
C ASN A 199 7.74 -13.39 19.66
N LEU A 200 7.93 -12.73 18.51
CA LEU A 200 9.19 -12.03 18.26
C LEU A 200 9.26 -10.95 19.35
N SER A 201 10.29 -11.07 20.18
CA SER A 201 10.63 -10.15 21.27
C SER A 201 10.38 -8.69 20.88
N LYS A 202 9.94 -7.91 21.87
CA LYS A 202 9.60 -6.47 21.84
C LYS A 202 10.66 -5.51 21.26
N SER A 203 11.74 -6.00 20.66
CA SER A 203 12.77 -5.18 19.98
C SER A 203 12.50 -4.94 18.49
N LEU A 204 11.49 -5.59 17.89
CA LEU A 204 11.10 -5.36 16.50
C LEU A 204 9.70 -4.74 16.36
N VAL A 205 9.32 -3.89 17.31
CA VAL A 205 8.26 -2.91 17.05
C VAL A 205 8.93 -1.77 16.29
N MET A 206 8.92 -1.86 14.95
CA MET A 206 9.12 -0.65 14.16
C MET A 206 8.07 0.37 14.59
N PRO A 207 8.43 1.63 14.85
CA PRO A 207 7.45 2.64 15.18
C PRO A 207 6.57 2.80 13.95
N LEU A 208 5.34 2.31 14.04
CA LEU A 208 4.26 2.78 13.17
C LEU A 208 4.07 4.26 13.51
N GLY A 209 4.88 5.08 12.85
CA GLY A 209 4.66 6.51 12.75
C GLY A 209 3.26 6.71 12.19
N LYS A 210 2.43 7.39 12.96
CA LYS A 210 1.21 8.01 12.47
C LYS A 210 1.56 8.89 11.27
N SER A 211 0.61 9.04 10.34
CA SER A 211 0.73 9.73 9.03
C SER A 211 1.35 8.81 7.98
N GLU A 212 0.72 8.43 6.87
CA GLU A 212 -0.40 9.01 6.14
C GLU A 212 -1.11 7.85 5.43
N VAL A 213 -2.42 7.70 5.63
CA VAL A 213 -3.23 6.89 4.72
C VAL A 213 -3.32 7.70 3.42
N PRO A 214 -2.91 7.16 2.25
CA PRO A 214 -2.93 7.91 1.01
C PRO A 214 -4.33 8.45 0.71
N PRO A 215 -4.49 9.71 0.26
CA PRO A 215 -5.80 10.33 0.06
C PRO A 215 -6.77 9.49 -0.82
N TRP A 216 -6.25 8.74 -1.79
CA TRP A 216 -7.06 7.87 -2.67
C TRP A 216 -7.64 6.63 -1.97
N ALA A 217 -7.18 6.29 -0.76
CA ALA A 217 -7.73 5.19 0.03
C ALA A 217 -9.06 5.56 0.73
N TYR A 218 -9.43 6.84 0.73
CA TYR A 218 -10.74 7.31 1.20
C TYR A 218 -11.81 7.36 0.10
N ASP A 219 -11.41 7.27 -1.19
CA ASP A 219 -12.32 7.40 -2.34
C ASP A 219 -12.90 6.06 -2.82
N ILE A 220 -12.86 5.02 -1.99
CA ILE A 220 -13.55 3.75 -2.24
C ILE A 220 -14.46 3.46 -1.04
N VAL A 221 -15.46 4.33 -0.91
CA VAL A 221 -16.76 4.06 -0.27
C VAL A 221 -17.78 3.99 -1.39
#